data_AF-C3NBM7-F1
#
_entry.id   AF-C3NBM7-F1
#
_cell.length_a   1.000
_cell.length_b   1.000
_cell.length_c   1.000
_cell.angle_alpha   90.00
_cell.angle_beta   90.00
_cell.angle_gamma   90.00
#
_symmetry.space_group_name_H-M   'P 1'
#
loop_
_entity.id
_entity.type
_entity.pdbx_description
1 polymer ?
#
loop_
_entity_poly.entity_id
_entity_poly.type
_entity_poly.pdbx_seq_one_letter_code
_entity_poly.pdbx_strand_id
1 'polypeptide(L)'
;MVFIDEIQNIKKVKGFDLGSFLHDIYEWCDNTVIVVSGSFVGVTEEILNQVEEEKPFFGRKFFRIKLERFNEETSKEFLSLGFKEEGIAVDEKVIDEAVKLFDGIPGWLALFGRSYSYAVKHSHKVDIKVILKEAAKEVSKDFTRFLKTSNSPTRYAEIILALSRLGNKGSLSEIRDVINSLFKEQIENSRLNELLGTLINYGFVIKLGRGKYALPSDLPTRVGLRHSARMWIKKSL
;
A
#
# COMPACT_ATOMS: atom_id res chain seq x y z
N MET A 1 10.73 24.65 -9.23
CA MET A 1 10.19 23.28 -9.16
C MET A 1 9.43 23.13 -7.85
N VAL A 2 8.21 22.61 -7.91
CA VAL A 2 7.32 22.40 -6.76
C VAL A 2 7.07 20.90 -6.63
N PHE A 3 7.29 20.35 -5.44
CA PHE A 3 6.99 18.95 -5.14
C PHE A 3 5.73 18.87 -4.27
N ILE A 4 4.74 18.13 -4.75
CA ILE A 4 3.55 17.79 -3.98
C ILE A 4 3.63 16.32 -3.63
N ASP A 5 4.07 16.06 -2.40
CA ASP A 5 4.26 14.70 -1.89
C ASP A 5 2.94 14.13 -1.36
N GLU A 6 2.64 12.88 -1.72
CA GLU A 6 1.44 12.14 -1.30
C GLU A 6 0.14 12.89 -1.61
N ILE A 7 -0.07 13.23 -2.89
CA ILE A 7 -1.20 14.04 -3.36
C ILE A 7 -2.56 13.52 -2.92
N GLN A 8 -2.70 12.21 -2.72
CA GLN A 8 -3.94 11.63 -2.23
C GLN A 8 -4.39 12.18 -0.87
N ASN A 9 -3.48 12.78 -0.09
CA ASN A 9 -3.82 13.44 1.17
C ASN A 9 -4.70 14.68 0.96
N ILE A 10 -4.75 15.23 -0.26
CA ILE A 10 -5.63 16.34 -0.63
C ILE A 10 -7.10 16.01 -0.40
N LYS A 11 -7.51 14.73 -0.49
CA LYS A 11 -8.89 14.29 -0.18
C LYS A 11 -9.30 14.58 1.28
N LYS A 12 -8.34 14.86 2.17
CA LYS A 12 -8.60 15.25 3.57
C LYS A 12 -8.87 16.75 3.71
N VAL A 13 -8.43 17.56 2.74
CA VAL A 13 -8.60 19.01 2.72
C VAL A 13 -9.92 19.32 2.02
N LYS A 14 -10.94 19.69 2.81
CA LYS A 14 -12.25 20.02 2.24
C LYS A 14 -12.19 21.33 1.46
N GLY A 15 -12.74 21.32 0.25
CA GLY A 15 -12.92 22.52 -0.57
C GLY A 15 -11.65 23.03 -1.27
N PHE A 16 -10.55 22.27 -1.23
CA PHE A 16 -9.37 22.64 -2.03
C PHE A 16 -9.56 22.19 -3.48
N ASP A 17 -9.58 23.16 -4.39
CA ASP A 17 -9.66 22.92 -5.83
C ASP A 17 -8.25 22.77 -6.41
N LEU A 18 -7.81 21.52 -6.50
CA LEU A 18 -6.51 21.17 -7.09
C LEU A 18 -6.43 21.57 -8.57
N GLY A 19 -7.53 21.46 -9.32
CA GLY A 19 -7.56 21.78 -10.76
C GLY A 19 -7.29 23.27 -11.00
N SER A 20 -7.98 24.14 -10.25
CA SER A 20 -7.76 25.59 -10.32
C SER A 20 -6.36 25.97 -9.87
N PHE A 21 -5.86 25.41 -8.76
CA PHE A 21 -4.51 25.67 -8.29
C PHE A 21 -3.43 25.33 -9.34
N LEU A 22 -3.54 24.16 -9.97
CA LEU A 22 -2.59 23.75 -11.00
C LEU A 22 -2.72 24.57 -12.29
N HIS A 23 -3.93 25.01 -12.62
CA HIS A 23 -4.17 25.88 -13.77
C HIS A 23 -3.45 27.22 -13.60
N ASP A 24 -3.59 27.86 -12.44
CA ASP A 24 -2.93 29.14 -12.18
C ASP A 24 -1.40 29.02 -12.26
N ILE A 25 -0.83 27.92 -11.75
CA ILE A 25 0.61 27.69 -11.89
C ILE A 25 1.00 27.52 -13.35
N TYR A 26 0.23 26.72 -14.10
CA TYR A 26 0.53 26.45 -15.50
C TYR A 26 0.44 27.70 -16.39
N GLU A 27 -0.52 28.59 -16.13
CA GLU A 27 -0.72 29.81 -16.93
C GLU A 27 0.26 30.94 -16.58
N TRP A 28 0.58 31.11 -15.30
CA TRP A 28 1.30 32.31 -14.84
C TRP A 28 2.75 32.06 -14.43
N CYS A 29 3.21 30.80 -14.35
CA CYS A 29 4.55 30.47 -13.89
C CYS A 29 5.40 29.77 -14.97
N ASP A 30 5.95 30.54 -15.90
CA ASP A 30 6.70 30.07 -17.08
C ASP A 30 7.91 29.15 -16.80
N ASN A 31 8.42 29.14 -15.57
CA ASN A 31 9.61 28.36 -15.18
C ASN A 31 9.34 27.40 -14.01
N THR A 32 8.10 26.91 -13.88
CA THR A 32 7.70 26.01 -12.80
C THR A 32 7.38 24.60 -13.30
N VAL A 33 8.17 23.64 -12.84
CA VAL A 33 7.84 22.20 -12.95
C VAL A 33 7.12 21.76 -11.68
N ILE A 34 5.96 21.12 -11.82
CA ILE A 34 5.26 20.45 -10.73
C ILE A 34 5.55 18.95 -10.80
N VAL A 35 6.02 18.40 -9.69
CA VAL A 35 6.21 16.96 -9.52
C VAL A 35 5.25 16.50 -8.43
N VAL A 36 4.49 15.46 -8.75
CA VAL A 36 3.50 14.88 -7.83
C VAL A 36 3.87 13.44 -7.53
N SER A 37 3.82 13.06 -6.26
CA SER A 37 3.99 11.67 -5.83
C SER A 37 2.68 11.12 -5.23
N GLY A 38 2.57 9.79 -5.15
CA GLY A 38 1.50 9.15 -4.40
C GLY A 38 1.72 7.65 -4.21
N SER A 39 1.66 7.21 -2.96
CA SER A 39 1.81 5.80 -2.57
C SER A 39 0.55 4.96 -2.82
N PHE A 40 -0.63 5.58 -2.86
CA PHE A 40 -1.89 4.92 -3.22
C PHE A 40 -2.21 5.15 -4.70
N VAL A 41 -1.53 4.42 -5.58
CA VAL A 41 -1.57 4.59 -7.05
C VAL A 41 -3.00 4.76 -7.59
N GLY A 42 -3.94 3.91 -7.19
CA GLY A 42 -5.32 4.01 -7.69
C GLY A 42 -6.04 5.29 -7.27
N VAL A 43 -5.82 5.75 -6.03
CA VAL A 43 -6.37 7.02 -5.53
C VAL A 43 -5.70 8.22 -6.20
N THR A 44 -4.39 8.15 -6.42
CA THR A 44 -3.62 9.18 -7.10
C THR A 44 -4.07 9.32 -8.55
N GLU A 45 -4.19 8.22 -9.30
CA GLU A 45 -4.68 8.24 -10.68
C GLU A 45 -6.11 8.78 -10.76
N GLU A 46 -7.00 8.43 -9.82
CA GLU A 46 -8.36 8.99 -9.76
C GLU A 46 -8.34 10.53 -9.64
N ILE A 47 -7.51 11.07 -8.74
CA ILE A 47 -7.37 12.52 -8.54
C ILE A 47 -6.79 13.18 -9.78
N LEU A 48 -5.71 12.64 -10.33
CA LEU A 48 -5.04 13.22 -11.50
C LEU A 48 -5.96 13.18 -12.72
N ASN A 49 -6.66 12.07 -12.98
CA ASN A 49 -7.59 11.98 -14.10
C ASN A 49 -8.73 12.98 -13.98
N GLN A 50 -9.30 13.16 -12.78
CA GLN A 50 -10.32 14.17 -12.54
C GLN A 50 -9.81 15.58 -12.90
N VAL A 51 -8.61 15.94 -12.41
CA VAL A 51 -7.98 17.23 -12.71
C VAL A 51 -7.80 17.46 -14.22
N GLU A 52 -7.40 16.43 -14.97
CA GLU A 52 -7.15 16.53 -16.42
C GLU A 52 -8.42 16.59 -17.28
N GLU A 53 -9.55 16.11 -16.75
CA GLU A 53 -10.83 16.00 -17.44
C GLU A 53 -11.79 17.14 -17.08
N GLU A 54 -11.50 17.90 -16.03
CA GLU A 54 -12.33 19.02 -15.56
C GLU A 54 -11.69 20.38 -15.85
N LYS A 55 -12.53 21.39 -16.09
CA LYS A 55 -12.05 22.78 -16.11
C LYS A 55 -11.63 23.21 -14.70
N PRO A 56 -10.60 24.06 -14.56
CA PRO A 56 -9.90 24.80 -15.62
C PRO A 56 -8.65 24.10 -16.19
N PHE A 57 -8.20 22.98 -15.61
CA PHE A 57 -6.97 22.29 -16.04
C PHE A 57 -7.14 21.36 -17.25
N PHE A 58 -8.37 21.22 -17.75
CA PHE A 58 -8.74 20.37 -18.89
C PHE A 58 -7.70 20.30 -20.01
N GLY A 59 -7.39 19.06 -20.43
CA GLY A 59 -6.55 18.77 -21.59
C GLY A 59 -5.05 18.80 -21.34
N ARG A 60 -4.60 19.24 -20.16
CA ARG A 60 -3.17 19.23 -19.77
C ARG A 60 -2.87 17.92 -19.07
N LYS A 61 -2.01 17.08 -19.66
CA LYS A 61 -1.72 15.74 -19.14
C LYS A 61 -0.44 15.71 -18.29
N PHE A 62 -0.50 15.05 -17.14
CA PHE A 62 0.66 14.69 -16.34
C PHE A 62 1.52 13.64 -17.05
N PHE A 63 2.83 13.77 -16.94
CA PHE A 63 3.74 12.68 -17.28
C PHE A 63 3.76 11.66 -16.14
N ARG A 64 3.38 10.40 -16.41
CA ARG A 64 3.36 9.34 -15.38
C ARG A 64 4.69 8.60 -15.37
N ILE A 65 5.34 8.57 -14.20
CA ILE A 65 6.47 7.67 -13.92
C ILE A 65 5.99 6.68 -12.87
N LYS A 66 5.89 5.41 -13.25
CA LYS A 66 5.48 4.35 -12.32
C LYS A 66 6.72 3.62 -11.82
N LEU A 67 6.90 3.61 -10.51
CA LEU A 67 7.93 2.82 -9.85
C LEU A 67 7.38 1.42 -9.55
N GLU A 68 7.96 0.41 -10.19
CA GLU A 68 7.61 -0.99 -9.96
C GLU A 68 8.42 -1.58 -8.82
N ARG A 69 7.96 -2.73 -8.31
CA ARG A 69 8.75 -3.57 -7.40
C ARG A 69 10.00 -4.06 -8.13
N PHE A 70 11.10 -4.21 -7.40
CA PHE A 70 12.27 -4.90 -7.91
C PHE A 70 11.93 -6.36 -8.22
N ASN A 71 12.49 -6.88 -9.29
CA ASN A 71 12.48 -8.32 -9.52
C ASN A 71 13.42 -9.01 -8.50
N GLU A 72 13.43 -10.34 -8.50
CA GLU A 72 14.24 -11.12 -7.55
C GLU A 72 15.73 -10.76 -7.64
N GLU A 73 16.30 -10.70 -8.84
CA GLU A 73 17.73 -10.40 -9.08
C GLU A 73 18.11 -9.01 -8.58
N THR A 74 17.36 -7.98 -8.99
CA THR A 74 17.55 -6.60 -8.55
C THR A 74 17.38 -6.46 -7.03
N SER A 75 16.48 -7.23 -6.42
CA SER A 75 16.30 -7.21 -4.96
C SER A 75 17.51 -7.79 -4.23
N LYS A 76 18.08 -8.89 -4.73
CA LYS A 76 19.29 -9.50 -4.17
C LYS A 76 20.49 -8.58 -4.34
N GLU A 77 20.65 -7.99 -5.52
CA GLU A 77 21.71 -7.03 -5.81
C GLU A 77 21.60 -5.79 -4.91
N PHE A 78 20.41 -5.21 -4.78
CA PHE A 78 20.14 -4.06 -3.91
C PHE A 78 20.58 -4.32 -2.46
N LEU A 79 20.20 -5.46 -1.89
CA LEU A 79 20.63 -5.84 -0.53
C LEU A 79 22.13 -6.12 -0.45
N SER A 80 22.68 -6.85 -1.40
CA SER A 80 24.11 -7.23 -1.43
C SER A 80 25.01 -6.01 -1.50
N LEU A 81 24.67 -5.04 -2.37
CA LEU A 81 25.38 -3.77 -2.49
C LEU A 81 25.30 -2.96 -1.19
N GLY A 82 24.10 -2.82 -0.61
CA GLY A 82 23.92 -2.11 0.65
C GLY A 82 24.71 -2.74 1.81
N PHE A 83 24.75 -4.08 1.90
CA PHE A 83 25.57 -4.77 2.91
C PHE A 83 27.06 -4.60 2.69
N LYS A 84 27.50 -4.61 1.43
CA LYS A 84 28.90 -4.36 1.06
C LYS A 84 29.33 -2.93 1.43
N GLU A 85 28.49 -1.93 1.17
CA GLU A 85 28.72 -0.54 1.59
C GLU A 85 28.80 -0.40 3.12
N GLU A 86 27.97 -1.16 3.84
CA GLU A 86 28.01 -1.23 5.29
C GLU A 86 29.21 -2.03 5.84
N GLY A 87 29.99 -2.69 4.98
CA GLY A 87 31.15 -3.50 5.36
C GLY A 87 30.78 -4.79 6.10
N ILE A 88 29.58 -5.32 5.88
CA ILE A 88 29.11 -6.54 6.56
C ILE A 88 28.97 -7.71 5.57
N ALA A 89 29.42 -8.89 6.01
CA ALA A 89 29.22 -10.13 5.28
C ALA A 89 27.90 -10.78 5.72
N VAL A 90 27.04 -11.10 4.76
CA VAL A 90 25.72 -11.72 5.00
C VAL A 90 25.62 -12.99 4.16
N ASP A 91 25.10 -14.06 4.77
CA ASP A 91 24.83 -15.32 4.07
C ASP A 91 23.77 -15.09 2.98
N GLU A 92 24.01 -15.60 1.77
CA GLU A 92 23.09 -15.52 0.63
C GLU A 92 21.69 -16.04 0.98
N LYS A 93 21.58 -17.07 1.83
CA LYS A 93 20.28 -17.59 2.30
C LYS A 93 19.44 -16.55 3.04
N VAL A 94 20.08 -15.63 3.75
CA VAL A 94 19.40 -14.54 4.45
C VAL A 94 18.87 -13.52 3.46
N ILE A 95 19.64 -13.23 2.41
CA ILE A 95 19.23 -12.34 1.32
C ILE A 95 18.04 -12.96 0.58
N ASP A 96 18.12 -14.24 0.22
CA ASP A 96 17.03 -14.99 -0.40
C ASP A 96 15.76 -14.99 0.46
N GLU A 97 15.90 -15.24 1.77
CA GLU A 97 14.79 -15.19 2.71
C GLU A 97 14.17 -13.79 2.75
N ALA A 98 14.99 -12.73 2.81
CA ALA A 98 14.51 -11.35 2.80
C ALA A 98 13.74 -11.03 1.51
N VAL A 99 14.28 -11.35 0.34
CA VAL A 99 13.61 -11.11 -0.95
C VAL A 99 12.27 -11.83 -1.00
N LYS A 100 12.20 -13.09 -0.54
CA LYS A 100 10.95 -13.85 -0.47
C LYS A 100 9.90 -13.25 0.48
N LEU A 101 10.33 -12.66 1.61
CA LEU A 101 9.41 -12.10 2.60
C LEU A 101 8.93 -10.70 2.23
N PHE A 102 9.81 -9.87 1.67
CA PHE A 102 9.58 -8.45 1.38
C PHE A 102 9.19 -8.17 -0.08
N ASP A 103 9.27 -9.19 -0.94
CA ASP A 103 8.67 -9.25 -2.29
C ASP A 103 9.05 -8.07 -3.19
N GLY A 104 10.33 -7.70 -3.17
CA GLY A 104 10.90 -6.69 -4.06
C GLY A 104 10.47 -5.25 -3.80
N ILE A 105 9.76 -4.96 -2.71
CA ILE A 105 9.37 -3.58 -2.37
C ILE A 105 10.62 -2.84 -1.83
N PRO A 106 11.13 -1.80 -2.53
CA PRO A 106 12.41 -1.18 -2.16
C PRO A 106 12.44 -0.64 -0.73
N GLY A 107 11.34 -0.03 -0.27
CA GLY A 107 11.23 0.48 1.11
C GLY A 107 11.34 -0.62 2.17
N TRP A 108 10.81 -1.81 1.89
CA TRP A 108 10.93 -2.94 2.81
C TRP A 108 12.31 -3.58 2.78
N LEU A 109 12.92 -3.71 1.60
CA LEU A 109 14.30 -4.19 1.47
C LEU A 109 15.27 -3.25 2.18
N ALA A 110 15.10 -1.94 2.03
CA ALA A 110 15.90 -0.94 2.73
C ALA A 110 15.71 -1.01 4.25
N LEU A 111 14.47 -1.15 4.74
CA LEU A 111 14.18 -1.35 6.17
C LEU A 111 14.88 -2.62 6.67
N PHE A 112 14.79 -3.72 5.93
CA PHE A 112 15.46 -4.97 6.27
C PHE A 112 16.98 -4.79 6.34
N GLY A 113 17.60 -4.28 5.28
CA GLY A 113 19.03 -4.05 5.20
C GLY A 113 19.52 -3.19 6.35
N ARG A 114 18.88 -2.04 6.60
CA ARG A 114 19.18 -1.14 7.72
C ARG A 114 19.11 -1.86 9.08
N SER A 115 17.99 -2.53 9.37
CA SER A 115 17.79 -3.16 10.67
C SER A 115 18.71 -4.37 10.88
N TYR A 116 19.02 -5.12 9.81
CA TYR A 116 20.00 -6.21 9.83
C TYR A 116 21.41 -5.67 10.11
N SER A 117 21.87 -4.69 9.33
CA SER A 117 23.18 -4.07 9.50
C SER A 117 23.38 -3.48 10.87
N TYR A 118 22.37 -2.79 11.39
CA TYR A 118 22.40 -2.23 12.74
C TYR A 118 22.62 -3.32 13.79
N ALA A 119 21.87 -4.43 13.71
CA ALA A 119 21.98 -5.52 14.67
C ALA A 119 23.38 -6.16 14.64
N VAL A 120 23.92 -6.44 13.46
CA VAL A 120 25.27 -7.03 13.30
C VAL A 120 26.34 -6.10 13.87
N LYS A 121 26.34 -4.82 13.50
CA LYS A 121 27.36 -3.85 13.95
C LYS A 121 27.36 -3.64 15.47
N HIS A 122 26.22 -3.83 16.13
CA HIS A 122 26.08 -3.68 17.58
C HIS A 122 26.09 -5.02 18.32
N SER A 123 26.51 -6.10 17.67
CA SER A 123 26.56 -7.46 18.26
C SER A 123 25.22 -7.92 18.85
N HIS A 124 24.10 -7.44 18.30
CA HIS A 124 22.78 -7.91 18.64
C HIS A 124 22.43 -9.13 17.81
N LYS A 125 21.64 -10.04 18.39
CA LYS A 125 21.06 -11.15 17.63
C LYS A 125 20.09 -10.59 16.59
N VAL A 126 20.32 -10.94 15.33
CA VAL A 126 19.37 -10.66 14.26
C VAL A 126 18.13 -11.53 14.44
N ASP A 127 16.96 -10.91 14.48
CA ASP A 127 15.67 -11.60 14.40
C ASP A 127 14.83 -10.99 13.27
N ILE A 128 14.76 -11.70 12.15
CA ILE A 128 13.97 -11.31 10.97
C ILE A 128 12.49 -11.11 11.35
N LYS A 129 11.96 -11.84 12.34
CA LYS A 129 10.57 -11.67 12.79
C LYS A 129 10.36 -10.31 13.46
N VAL A 130 11.36 -9.75 14.12
CA VAL A 130 11.29 -8.40 14.72
C VAL A 130 11.25 -7.35 13.62
N ILE A 131 12.14 -7.47 12.63
CA ILE A 131 12.19 -6.58 11.46
C ILE A 131 10.86 -6.63 10.70
N LEU A 132 10.31 -7.83 10.50
CA LEU A 132 9.02 -8.01 9.85
C LEU A 132 7.87 -7.39 10.64
N LYS A 133 7.89 -7.50 11.97
CA LYS A 133 6.89 -6.84 12.83
C LYS A 133 6.98 -5.32 12.73
N GLU A 134 8.17 -4.75 12.60
CA GLU A 134 8.36 -3.32 12.36
C GLU A 134 7.70 -2.89 11.04
N ALA A 135 8.02 -3.56 9.94
CA ALA A 135 7.41 -3.27 8.64
C ALA A 135 5.86 -3.45 8.66
N ALA A 136 5.38 -4.55 9.25
CA ALA A 136 3.95 -4.81 9.39
C ALA A 136 3.23 -3.76 10.28
N LYS A 137 3.94 -3.16 11.25
CA LYS A 137 3.39 -2.10 12.10
C LYS A 137 3.11 -0.84 11.29
N GLU A 138 3.95 -0.47 10.34
CA GLU A 138 3.70 0.68 9.46
C GLU A 138 2.45 0.46 8.61
N VAL A 139 2.33 -0.70 7.94
CA VAL A 139 1.11 -1.05 7.20
C VAL A 139 -0.13 -1.04 8.10
N SER A 140 0.00 -1.60 9.31
CA SER A 140 -1.09 -1.59 10.28
C SER A 140 -1.53 -0.17 10.64
N LYS A 141 -0.62 0.79 10.78
CA LYS A 141 -0.96 2.19 11.06
C LYS A 141 -1.72 2.80 9.89
N ASP A 142 -1.24 2.59 8.66
CA ASP A 142 -1.87 3.16 7.47
C ASP A 142 -3.26 2.60 7.24
N PHE A 143 -3.44 1.28 7.38
CA PHE A 143 -4.76 0.68 7.28
C PHE A 143 -5.69 1.16 8.41
N THR A 144 -5.19 1.27 9.64
CA THR A 144 -5.98 1.83 10.75
C THR A 144 -6.40 3.27 10.49
N ARG A 145 -5.53 4.09 9.87
CA ARG A 145 -5.84 5.46 9.48
C ARG A 145 -6.94 5.47 8.42
N PHE A 146 -6.83 4.63 7.40
CA PHE A 146 -7.86 4.45 6.37
C PHE A 146 -9.22 4.07 6.99
N LEU A 147 -9.24 3.08 7.89
CA LEU A 147 -10.46 2.67 8.59
C LEU A 147 -11.08 3.84 9.35
N LYS A 148 -10.31 4.60 10.12
CA LYS A 148 -10.83 5.76 10.88
C LYS A 148 -11.52 6.82 10.02
N THR A 149 -11.11 6.99 8.77
CA THR A 149 -11.65 8.00 7.86
C THR A 149 -12.70 7.43 6.89
N SER A 150 -12.97 6.14 6.96
CA SER A 150 -13.84 5.43 6.03
C SER A 150 -15.31 5.41 6.49
N ASN A 151 -16.24 5.39 5.54
CA ASN A 151 -17.68 5.26 5.79
C ASN A 151 -18.13 3.83 6.13
N SER A 152 -17.28 2.82 5.98
CA SER A 152 -17.65 1.41 6.26
C SER A 152 -16.50 0.62 6.88
N PRO A 153 -15.88 1.11 7.97
CA PRO A 153 -14.62 0.59 8.47
C PRO A 153 -14.69 -0.88 8.91
N THR A 154 -15.79 -1.27 9.57
CA THR A 154 -16.00 -2.67 9.97
C THR A 154 -16.00 -3.59 8.76
N ARG A 155 -16.76 -3.26 7.70
CA ARG A 155 -16.82 -4.07 6.48
C ARG A 155 -15.48 -4.20 5.77
N TYR A 156 -14.68 -3.12 5.75
CA TYR A 156 -13.33 -3.19 5.20
C TYR A 156 -12.43 -4.14 6.00
N ALA A 157 -12.51 -4.10 7.34
CA ALA A 157 -11.78 -5.05 8.19
C ALA A 157 -12.26 -6.49 7.95
N GLU A 158 -13.55 -6.73 7.84
CA GLU A 158 -14.14 -8.05 7.57
C GLU A 158 -13.66 -8.64 6.24
N ILE A 159 -13.58 -7.84 5.17
CA ILE A 159 -13.05 -8.27 3.87
C ILE A 159 -11.61 -8.75 3.98
N ILE A 160 -10.75 -8.00 4.68
CA ILE A 160 -9.35 -8.40 4.92
C ILE A 160 -9.27 -9.72 5.68
N LEU A 161 -10.11 -9.91 6.70
CA LEU A 161 -10.14 -11.14 7.49
C LEU A 161 -10.71 -12.33 6.71
N ALA A 162 -11.72 -12.11 5.89
CA ALA A 162 -12.29 -13.12 5.00
C ALA A 162 -11.26 -13.60 3.98
N LEU A 163 -10.57 -12.68 3.29
CA LEU A 163 -9.47 -13.03 2.38
C LEU A 163 -8.34 -13.77 3.11
N SER A 164 -7.97 -13.35 4.32
CA SER A 164 -6.98 -14.06 5.13
C SER A 164 -7.44 -15.48 5.49
N ARG A 165 -8.73 -15.71 5.73
CA ARG A 165 -9.30 -17.03 6.04
C ARG A 165 -9.30 -17.95 4.82
N LEU A 166 -9.47 -17.40 3.62
CA LEU A 166 -9.44 -18.09 2.33
C LEU A 166 -8.01 -18.37 1.81
N GLY A 167 -6.98 -18.22 2.65
CA GLY A 167 -5.60 -18.44 2.21
C GLY A 167 -5.01 -17.28 1.40
N ASN A 168 -5.49 -16.06 1.66
CA ASN A 168 -5.08 -14.78 1.04
C ASN A 168 -5.60 -14.54 -0.38
N LYS A 169 -6.48 -15.39 -0.89
CA LYS A 169 -7.12 -15.24 -2.22
C LYS A 169 -8.52 -15.82 -2.22
N GLY A 170 -9.44 -15.22 -2.97
CA GLY A 170 -10.82 -15.70 -3.05
C GLY A 170 -11.62 -15.02 -4.17
N SER A 171 -12.69 -15.69 -4.60
CA SER A 171 -13.70 -15.11 -5.48
C SER A 171 -14.67 -14.20 -4.72
N LEU A 172 -15.40 -13.34 -5.45
CA LEU A 172 -16.41 -12.45 -4.86
C LEU A 172 -17.43 -13.21 -3.98
N SER A 173 -17.91 -14.37 -4.47
CA SER A 173 -18.88 -15.20 -3.74
C SER A 173 -18.27 -15.82 -2.48
N GLU A 174 -17.06 -16.37 -2.57
CA GLU A 174 -16.39 -16.96 -1.40
C GLU A 174 -16.12 -15.91 -0.31
N ILE A 175 -15.70 -14.70 -0.69
CA ILE A 175 -15.49 -13.59 0.25
C ILE A 175 -16.82 -13.23 0.92
N ARG A 176 -17.91 -13.08 0.15
CA ARG A 176 -19.25 -12.79 0.67
C ARG A 176 -19.71 -13.86 1.66
N ASP A 177 -19.59 -15.13 1.29
CA ASP A 177 -20.04 -16.25 2.11
C ASP A 177 -19.28 -16.32 3.43
N VAL A 178 -17.96 -16.09 3.39
CA VAL A 178 -17.15 -16.02 4.62
C VAL A 178 -17.54 -14.84 5.49
N ILE A 179 -17.80 -13.66 4.92
CA ILE A 179 -18.22 -12.49 5.70
C ILE A 179 -19.56 -12.76 6.39
N ASN A 180 -20.57 -13.19 5.62
CA ASN A 180 -21.91 -13.45 6.14
C ASN A 180 -21.91 -14.56 7.20
N SER A 181 -21.09 -15.59 7.02
CA SER A 181 -20.96 -16.67 8.00
C SER A 181 -20.19 -16.27 9.26
N LEU A 182 -19.03 -15.63 9.10
CA LEU A 182 -18.12 -15.35 10.22
C LEU A 182 -18.61 -14.18 11.09
N PHE A 183 -19.22 -13.17 10.47
CA PHE A 183 -19.63 -11.93 11.13
C PHE A 183 -21.16 -11.79 11.26
N LYS A 184 -21.95 -12.77 10.81
CA LYS A 184 -23.43 -12.75 10.80
C LYS A 184 -24.02 -11.55 10.05
N GLU A 185 -23.30 -11.09 9.03
CA GLU A 185 -23.72 -10.00 8.15
C GLU A 185 -24.62 -10.52 7.01
N GLN A 186 -25.25 -9.60 6.29
CA GLN A 186 -25.95 -9.86 5.03
C GLN A 186 -25.48 -8.88 3.97
N ILE A 187 -24.21 -9.00 3.56
CA ILE A 187 -23.66 -8.17 2.49
C ILE A 187 -24.00 -8.75 1.13
N GLU A 188 -24.54 -7.90 0.26
CA GLU A 188 -24.83 -8.22 -1.14
C GLU A 188 -23.58 -8.10 -2.02
N ASN A 189 -23.55 -8.87 -3.13
CA ASN A 189 -22.42 -8.86 -4.07
C ASN A 189 -22.11 -7.47 -4.64
N SER A 190 -23.14 -6.65 -4.92
CA SER A 190 -22.98 -5.29 -5.44
C SER A 190 -22.22 -4.40 -4.46
N ARG A 191 -22.63 -4.41 -3.18
CA ARG A 191 -21.97 -3.64 -2.11
C ARG A 191 -20.56 -4.17 -1.84
N LEU A 192 -20.36 -5.49 -1.83
CA LEU A 192 -19.03 -6.07 -1.65
C LEU A 192 -18.08 -5.66 -2.79
N ASN A 193 -18.56 -5.63 -4.03
CA ASN A 193 -17.77 -5.22 -5.18
C ASN A 193 -17.32 -3.74 -5.09
N GLU A 194 -18.20 -2.85 -4.61
CA GLU A 194 -17.86 -1.44 -4.35
C GLU A 194 -16.77 -1.30 -3.29
N LEU A 195 -16.90 -2.02 -2.16
CA LEU A 195 -15.91 -1.99 -1.08
C LEU A 195 -14.57 -2.58 -1.55
N LEU A 196 -14.59 -3.68 -2.31
CA LEU A 196 -13.38 -4.24 -2.90
C LEU A 196 -12.72 -3.25 -3.87
N GLY A 197 -13.50 -2.54 -4.69
CA GLY A 197 -13.00 -1.48 -5.57
C GLY A 197 -12.25 -0.39 -4.79
N THR A 198 -12.80 0.04 -3.65
CA THR A 198 -12.11 0.99 -2.77
C THR A 198 -10.81 0.41 -2.22
N LEU A 199 -10.81 -0.83 -1.69
CA LEU A 199 -9.58 -1.46 -1.20
C LEU A 199 -8.52 -1.64 -2.28
N ILE A 200 -8.93 -1.88 -3.53
CA ILE A 200 -8.04 -1.95 -4.70
C ILE A 200 -7.43 -0.58 -5.00
N ASN A 201 -8.23 0.48 -5.00
CA ASN A 201 -7.71 1.84 -5.27
C ASN A 201 -6.65 2.26 -4.24
N TYR A 202 -6.82 1.87 -2.98
CA TYR A 202 -5.83 2.08 -1.92
C TYR A 202 -4.72 1.01 -1.87
N GLY A 203 -4.71 0.03 -2.77
CA GLY A 203 -3.66 -1.00 -2.82
C GLY A 203 -3.67 -2.01 -1.68
N PHE A 204 -4.72 -2.05 -0.85
CA PHE A 204 -4.86 -3.02 0.24
C PHE A 204 -5.33 -4.40 -0.24
N VAL A 205 -5.93 -4.46 -1.43
CA VAL A 205 -6.37 -5.69 -2.11
C VAL A 205 -5.96 -5.62 -3.57
N ILE A 206 -5.62 -6.77 -4.15
CA ILE A 206 -5.26 -6.93 -5.56
C ILE A 206 -6.38 -7.66 -6.29
N LYS A 207 -6.74 -7.20 -7.48
CA LYS A 207 -7.63 -7.93 -8.39
C LYS A 207 -6.79 -8.81 -9.32
N LEU A 208 -6.98 -10.13 -9.23
CA LEU A 208 -6.23 -11.11 -10.03
C LEU A 208 -6.85 -11.37 -11.41
N GLY A 209 -8.10 -10.95 -11.62
CA GLY A 209 -8.86 -11.20 -12.84
C GLY A 209 -10.36 -11.04 -12.59
N ARG A 210 -11.19 -11.62 -13.48
CA ARG A 210 -12.66 -11.54 -13.32
C ARG A 210 -13.10 -12.18 -12.01
N GLY A 211 -13.61 -11.35 -11.09
CA GLY A 211 -14.20 -11.78 -9.83
C GLY A 211 -13.26 -12.40 -8.80
N LYS A 212 -11.93 -12.32 -8.99
CA LYS A 212 -10.93 -12.90 -8.07
C LYS A 212 -10.06 -11.82 -7.45
N TYR A 213 -9.87 -11.93 -6.14
CA TYR A 213 -9.19 -10.95 -5.31
C TYR A 213 -8.17 -11.61 -4.39
N ALA A 214 -7.12 -10.89 -4.01
CA ALA A 214 -6.09 -11.36 -3.10
C ALA A 214 -5.56 -10.25 -2.20
N LEU A 215 -4.99 -10.63 -1.06
CA LEU A 215 -4.12 -9.72 -0.31
C LEU A 215 -2.78 -9.59 -1.05
N PRO A 216 -2.03 -8.48 -0.86
CA PRO A 216 -0.69 -8.32 -1.40
C PRO A 216 0.23 -9.50 -1.05
N SER A 217 1.17 -9.82 -1.95
CA SER A 217 2.08 -10.97 -1.84
C SER A 217 3.07 -10.83 -0.68
N ASP A 218 3.56 -9.61 -0.44
CA ASP A 218 4.55 -9.32 0.59
C ASP A 218 4.01 -9.63 1.99
N LEU A 219 4.86 -10.23 2.82
CA LEU A 219 4.46 -10.68 4.14
C LEU A 219 4.18 -9.51 5.12
N PRO A 220 4.94 -8.40 5.13
CA PRO A 220 4.63 -7.25 5.98
C PRO A 220 3.22 -6.74 5.78
N THR A 221 2.79 -6.57 4.52
CA THR A 221 1.46 -6.03 4.23
C THR A 221 0.36 -6.96 4.69
N ARG A 222 0.47 -8.27 4.40
CA ARG A 222 -0.51 -9.25 4.89
C ARG A 222 -0.62 -9.28 6.41
N VAL A 223 0.52 -9.25 7.10
CA VAL A 223 0.55 -9.28 8.57
C VAL A 223 -0.04 -8.00 9.15
N GLY A 224 0.34 -6.83 8.61
CA GLY A 224 -0.13 -5.52 9.04
C GLY A 224 -1.63 -5.33 8.85
N LEU A 225 -2.14 -5.62 7.64
CA LEU A 225 -3.57 -5.56 7.33
C LEU A 225 -4.39 -6.45 8.25
N ARG A 226 -3.99 -7.73 8.39
CA ARG A 226 -4.69 -8.69 9.25
C ARG A 226 -4.65 -8.26 10.71
N HIS A 227 -3.53 -7.74 11.20
CA HIS A 227 -3.42 -7.26 12.57
C HIS A 227 -4.37 -6.09 12.83
N SER A 228 -4.31 -5.04 12.00
CA SER A 228 -5.18 -3.88 12.10
C SER A 228 -6.67 -4.26 12.01
N ALA A 229 -7.04 -5.09 11.04
CA ALA A 229 -8.42 -5.56 10.88
C ALA A 229 -8.93 -6.32 12.13
N ARG A 230 -8.13 -7.24 12.69
CA ARG A 230 -8.49 -7.95 13.93
C ARG A 230 -8.68 -7.00 15.11
N MET A 231 -7.78 -6.03 15.26
CA MET A 231 -7.86 -5.03 16.34
C MET A 231 -9.09 -4.15 16.19
N TRP A 232 -9.46 -3.81 14.95
CA TRP A 232 -10.67 -3.03 14.67
C TRP A 232 -11.93 -3.78 15.10
N ILE A 233 -12.11 -5.02 14.64
CA ILE A 233 -13.28 -5.83 14.99
C ILE A 233 -13.40 -6.03 16.51
N LYS A 234 -12.29 -6.31 17.20
CA LYS A 234 -12.28 -6.46 18.66
C LYS A 234 -12.70 -5.21 19.43
N LYS A 235 -12.48 -4.03 18.86
CA LYS A 235 -12.87 -2.75 19.48
C LYS A 235 -14.34 -2.40 19.20
N SER A 236 -14.91 -2.95 18.13
CA SER A 236 -16.28 -2.68 17.69
C SER A 236 -17.32 -3.62 18.30
N LEU A 237 -16.88 -4.68 19.00
CA LEU A 237 -17.71 -5.56 19.83
C LEU A 237 -17.76 -5.04 21.27
#